data_AF-A0A257CBZ8-F1
#
_entry.id   AF-A0A257CBZ8-F1
#
_cell.length_a   1.000
_cell.length_b   1.000
_cell.length_c   1.000
_cell.angle_alpha   90.00
_cell.angle_beta   90.00
_cell.angle_gamma   90.00
#
_symmetry.space_group_name_H-M   'P 1'
#
loop_
_entity.id
_entity.type
_entity.pdbx_description
1 polymer ?
#
loop_
_entity_poly.entity_id
_entity_poly.type
_entity_poly.pdbx_seq_one_letter_code
_entity_poly.pdbx_strand_id
1 'polypeptide(L)'
;MPAPRMSTEQEIEALDEVCQRLAGFEDAISLEWLDGYLTAIVASPRRIERDEWLAKMGQGVFARAYADPADAEQAIKVIDSRFEVLANQLDPELILDDADVLRLAPLMIELSDDDKKQLVADGHIKEDELHLLEQTGEVWAIGFMDATHDFPNDWPDADLETEEGQLFDECMLRVVSLTMEPAELKEVFDELYDGEELTREELIHEALYAAQDMRLYWLDHAPKPPQRRVGELPGRNDPCPCGSGKKFKKCHGAQMQ
;
A
#
# COMPACT_ATOMS: atom_id res chain seq x y z
N MET A 1 7.22 -16.68 -19.77
CA MET A 1 7.00 -16.51 -18.32
C MET A 1 5.51 -16.62 -18.04
N PRO A 2 5.08 -16.97 -16.82
CA PRO A 2 3.67 -17.00 -16.50
C PRO A 2 3.09 -15.58 -16.58
N ALA A 3 1.92 -15.46 -17.21
CA ALA A 3 1.16 -14.22 -17.19
C ALA A 3 0.85 -13.83 -15.73
N PRO A 4 0.74 -12.52 -15.42
CA PRO A 4 0.32 -12.08 -14.10
C PRO A 4 -1.03 -12.72 -13.71
N ARG A 5 -1.17 -13.13 -12.44
CA ARG A 5 -2.48 -13.56 -11.92
C ARG A 5 -3.43 -12.36 -11.99
N MET A 6 -4.65 -12.59 -12.45
CA MET A 6 -5.71 -11.59 -12.48
C MET A 6 -6.82 -11.99 -11.50
N SER A 7 -7.43 -11.00 -10.86
CA SER A 7 -8.69 -11.22 -10.14
C SER A 7 -9.79 -11.57 -11.15
N THR A 8 -10.65 -12.51 -10.80
CA THR A 8 -11.89 -12.78 -11.53
C THR A 8 -12.94 -11.73 -11.19
N GLU A 9 -13.95 -11.57 -12.06
CA GLU A 9 -15.09 -10.67 -11.80
C GLU A 9 -15.76 -10.97 -10.45
N GLN A 10 -15.95 -12.26 -10.11
CA GLN A 10 -16.54 -12.67 -8.84
C GLN A 10 -15.68 -12.29 -7.62
N GLU A 11 -14.35 -12.32 -7.75
CA GLU A 11 -13.45 -11.87 -6.68
C GLU A 11 -13.51 -10.35 -6.49
N ILE A 12 -13.63 -9.60 -7.59
CA ILE A 12 -13.76 -8.14 -7.56
C ILE A 12 -15.10 -7.73 -6.96
N GLU A 13 -16.20 -8.34 -7.38
CA GLU A 13 -17.54 -8.10 -6.82
C GLU A 13 -17.59 -8.40 -5.32
N ALA A 14 -17.02 -9.53 -4.88
CA ALA A 14 -16.96 -9.86 -3.47
C ALA A 14 -16.13 -8.85 -2.67
N LEU A 15 -15.02 -8.35 -3.23
CA LEU A 15 -14.19 -7.33 -2.59
C LEU A 15 -14.93 -5.99 -2.49
N ASP A 16 -15.66 -5.61 -3.54
CA ASP A 16 -16.48 -4.40 -3.55
C ASP A 16 -17.56 -4.45 -2.46
N GLU A 17 -18.26 -5.59 -2.29
CA GLU A 17 -19.22 -5.78 -1.19
C GLU A 17 -18.57 -5.60 0.20
N VAL A 18 -17.33 -6.06 0.37
CA VAL A 18 -16.56 -5.85 1.62
C VAL A 18 -16.27 -4.37 1.81
N CYS A 19 -15.81 -3.66 0.77
CA CYS A 19 -15.56 -2.22 0.81
C CYS A 19 -16.83 -1.42 1.11
N GLN A 20 -17.97 -1.72 0.47
CA GLN A 20 -19.24 -1.05 0.74
C GLN A 20 -19.67 -1.16 2.21
N ARG A 21 -19.45 -2.34 2.84
CA ARG A 21 -19.74 -2.51 4.27
C ARG A 21 -18.78 -1.70 5.15
N LEU A 22 -17.50 -1.62 4.78
CA LEU A 22 -16.51 -0.80 5.49
C LEU A 22 -16.80 0.70 5.36
N ALA A 23 -17.20 1.14 4.15
CA ALA A 23 -17.58 2.51 3.84
C ALA A 23 -18.71 3.04 4.73
N GLY A 24 -19.64 2.16 5.16
CA GLY A 24 -20.68 2.52 6.13
C GLY A 24 -20.17 2.96 7.52
N PHE A 25 -18.87 2.80 7.79
CA PHE A 25 -18.21 3.19 9.05
C PHE A 25 -17.02 4.15 8.85
N GLU A 26 -16.47 4.21 7.64
CA GLU A 26 -15.33 5.04 7.24
C GLU A 26 -15.45 5.38 5.75
N ASP A 27 -15.94 6.58 5.44
CA ASP A 27 -16.34 6.98 4.07
C ASP A 27 -15.17 6.99 3.06
N ALA A 28 -13.92 7.03 3.55
CA ALA A 28 -12.72 7.00 2.70
C ALA A 28 -12.47 5.64 2.04
N ILE A 29 -13.11 4.55 2.51
CA ILE A 29 -12.86 3.22 1.96
C ILE A 29 -13.69 2.98 0.71
N SER A 30 -12.98 2.76 -0.38
CA SER A 30 -13.52 2.27 -1.66
C SER A 30 -12.71 1.05 -2.14
N LEU A 31 -13.16 0.43 -3.22
CA LEU A 31 -12.41 -0.63 -3.90
C LEU A 31 -11.01 -0.13 -4.34
N GLU A 32 -10.94 1.05 -4.94
CA GLU A 32 -9.70 1.64 -5.45
C GLU A 32 -8.73 1.99 -4.31
N TRP A 33 -9.26 2.60 -3.25
CA TRP A 33 -8.47 2.96 -2.07
C TRP A 33 -7.89 1.71 -1.41
N LEU A 34 -8.71 0.67 -1.22
CA LEU A 34 -8.24 -0.59 -0.62
C LEU A 34 -7.19 -1.25 -1.51
N ASP A 35 -7.37 -1.22 -2.83
CA ASP A 35 -6.40 -1.80 -3.76
C ASP A 35 -5.03 -1.12 -3.70
N GLY A 36 -5.01 0.22 -3.66
CA GLY A 36 -3.79 1.01 -3.48
C GLY A 36 -3.13 0.74 -2.13
N TYR A 37 -3.93 0.70 -1.06
CA TYR A 37 -3.45 0.39 0.29
C TYR A 37 -2.78 -1.00 0.33
N LEU A 38 -3.46 -2.03 -0.18
CA LEU A 38 -2.91 -3.38 -0.25
C LEU A 38 -1.67 -3.46 -1.15
N THR A 39 -1.62 -2.68 -2.22
CA THR A 39 -0.44 -2.62 -3.10
C THR A 39 0.78 -2.12 -2.33
N ALA A 40 0.67 -1.04 -1.56
CA ALA A 40 1.74 -0.57 -0.69
C ALA A 40 2.11 -1.61 0.40
N ILE A 41 1.13 -2.29 1.01
CA ILE A 41 1.44 -3.36 1.99
C ILE A 41 2.26 -4.49 1.34
N VAL A 42 1.91 -4.92 0.13
CA VAL A 42 2.65 -5.97 -0.59
C VAL A 42 4.01 -5.46 -1.08
N ALA A 43 4.10 -4.21 -1.51
CA ALA A 43 5.33 -3.58 -1.98
C ALA A 43 6.33 -3.31 -0.84
N SER A 44 5.87 -3.27 0.41
CA SER A 44 6.70 -2.93 1.58
C SER A 44 7.93 -3.83 1.76
N PRO A 45 9.00 -3.34 2.42
CA PRO A 45 10.27 -4.07 2.51
C PRO A 45 10.20 -5.36 3.33
N ARG A 46 9.22 -5.49 4.23
CA ARG A 46 8.97 -6.71 4.98
C ARG A 46 7.54 -7.16 4.75
N ARG A 47 7.27 -8.43 4.99
CA ARG A 47 5.90 -8.90 5.12
C ARG A 47 5.28 -8.32 6.40
N ILE A 48 4.40 -7.34 6.26
CA ILE A 48 3.57 -6.83 7.37
C ILE A 48 2.49 -7.87 7.66
N GLU A 49 2.35 -8.27 8.92
CA GLU A 49 1.39 -9.32 9.27
C GLU A 49 -0.05 -8.80 9.13
N ARG A 50 -0.96 -9.70 8.75
CA ARG A 50 -2.36 -9.36 8.44
C ARG A 50 -3.03 -8.57 9.56
N ASP A 51 -2.92 -9.07 10.79
CA ASP A 51 -3.54 -8.44 11.95
C ASP A 51 -2.96 -7.05 12.25
N GLU A 52 -1.71 -6.79 11.83
CA GLU A 52 -1.03 -5.51 12.03
C GLU A 52 -1.61 -4.43 11.09
N TRP A 53 -1.74 -4.72 9.80
CA TRP A 53 -2.29 -3.75 8.84
C TRP A 53 -3.81 -3.65 8.86
N LEU A 54 -4.55 -4.74 9.11
CA LEU A 54 -6.01 -4.65 9.31
C LEU A 54 -6.40 -3.80 10.52
N ALA A 55 -5.56 -3.76 11.57
CA ALA A 55 -5.81 -2.95 12.75
C ALA A 55 -5.58 -1.44 12.51
N LYS A 56 -4.83 -1.08 11.46
CA LYS A 56 -4.49 0.31 11.11
C LYS A 56 -5.37 0.85 9.98
N MET A 57 -5.56 0.04 8.94
CA MET A 57 -6.35 0.35 7.75
C MET A 57 -7.69 1.01 8.10
N GLY A 58 -7.91 2.19 7.51
CA GLY A 58 -9.13 2.99 7.72
C GLY A 58 -9.42 3.26 9.19
N GLN A 59 -8.38 3.62 9.97
CA GLN A 59 -8.49 3.88 11.41
C GLN A 59 -9.05 2.67 12.18
N GLY A 60 -8.62 1.46 11.80
CA GLY A 60 -9.09 0.20 12.41
C GLY A 60 -10.57 -0.07 12.18
N VAL A 61 -11.14 0.38 11.06
CA VAL A 61 -12.56 0.20 10.72
C VAL A 61 -13.00 -1.26 10.70
N PHE A 62 -12.09 -2.18 10.37
CA PHE A 62 -12.45 -3.58 10.13
C PHE A 62 -13.11 -4.22 11.35
N ALA A 63 -12.53 -4.01 12.54
CA ALA A 63 -13.08 -4.52 13.79
C ALA A 63 -14.43 -3.87 14.17
N ARG A 64 -14.69 -2.64 13.70
CA ARG A 64 -15.97 -1.94 13.91
C ARG A 64 -17.06 -2.51 12.99
N ALA A 65 -16.72 -2.75 11.73
CA ALA A 65 -17.65 -3.23 10.69
C ALA A 65 -17.96 -4.73 10.78
N TYR A 66 -17.00 -5.53 11.26
CA TYR A 66 -17.08 -6.99 11.32
C TYR A 66 -16.92 -7.51 12.76
N ALA A 67 -17.93 -7.23 13.61
CA ALA A 67 -17.95 -7.68 15.00
C ALA A 67 -18.25 -9.18 15.17
N ASP A 68 -18.95 -9.80 14.21
CA ASP A 68 -19.18 -11.24 14.20
C ASP A 68 -17.96 -11.98 13.65
N PRO A 69 -17.39 -12.98 14.37
CA PRO A 69 -16.18 -13.67 13.94
C PRO A 69 -16.32 -14.43 12.61
N ALA A 70 -17.50 -14.97 12.29
CA ALA A 70 -17.69 -15.73 11.05
C ALA A 70 -17.77 -14.79 9.85
N ASP A 71 -18.47 -13.65 9.99
CA ASP A 71 -18.47 -12.59 8.98
C ASP A 71 -17.06 -12.03 8.76
N ALA A 72 -16.33 -11.76 9.84
CA ALA A 72 -14.96 -11.26 9.78
C ALA A 72 -14.03 -12.22 9.04
N GLU A 73 -14.12 -13.52 9.33
CA GLU A 73 -13.31 -14.55 8.64
C GLU A 73 -13.63 -14.60 7.15
N GLN A 74 -14.90 -14.42 6.77
CA GLN A 74 -15.30 -14.42 5.36
C GLN A 74 -14.78 -13.18 4.63
N ALA A 75 -14.88 -11.99 5.22
CA ALA A 75 -14.33 -10.77 4.64
C ALA A 75 -12.80 -10.83 4.51
N ILE A 76 -12.11 -11.39 5.51
CA ILE A 76 -10.67 -11.62 5.46
C ILE A 76 -10.29 -12.51 4.27
N LYS A 77 -11.03 -13.60 4.01
CA LYS A 77 -10.75 -14.48 2.86
C LYS A 77 -10.88 -13.76 1.52
N VAL A 78 -11.83 -12.84 1.40
CA VAL A 78 -12.02 -12.02 0.19
C VAL A 78 -10.84 -11.07 0.01
N ILE A 79 -10.46 -10.34 1.07
CA ILE A 79 -9.31 -9.43 1.03
C ILE A 79 -8.01 -10.20 0.75
N ASP A 80 -7.84 -11.37 1.36
CA ASP A 80 -6.70 -12.27 1.13
C ASP A 80 -6.61 -12.70 -0.34
N SER A 81 -7.73 -12.97 -1.01
CA SER A 81 -7.71 -13.34 -2.43
C SER A 81 -7.10 -12.22 -3.28
N ARG A 82 -7.46 -10.96 -3.00
CA ARG A 82 -6.85 -9.82 -3.70
C ARG A 82 -5.38 -9.63 -3.30
N PHE A 83 -5.06 -9.78 -2.02
CA PHE A 83 -3.68 -9.72 -1.54
C PHE A 83 -2.78 -10.73 -2.26
N GLU A 84 -3.25 -11.97 -2.47
CA GLU A 84 -2.51 -12.99 -3.20
C GLU A 84 -2.30 -12.66 -4.68
N VAL A 85 -3.27 -11.99 -5.32
CA VAL A 85 -3.13 -11.49 -6.68
C VAL A 85 -2.00 -10.45 -6.74
N LEU A 86 -2.06 -9.43 -5.87
CA LEU A 86 -1.03 -8.40 -5.79
C LEU A 86 0.34 -8.99 -5.46
N ALA A 87 0.43 -9.95 -4.52
CA ALA A 87 1.67 -10.63 -4.19
C ALA A 87 2.28 -11.41 -5.36
N ASN A 88 1.47 -11.94 -6.27
CA ASN A 88 1.96 -12.57 -7.50
C ASN A 88 2.42 -11.54 -8.54
N GLN A 89 1.73 -10.41 -8.63
CA GLN A 89 2.08 -9.33 -9.55
C GLN A 89 3.37 -8.61 -9.12
N LEU A 90 3.57 -8.45 -7.81
CA LEU A 90 4.74 -7.85 -7.16
C LEU A 90 5.79 -8.86 -6.69
N ASP A 91 5.77 -10.08 -7.25
CA ASP A 91 6.82 -11.05 -6.98
C ASP A 91 8.15 -10.56 -7.62
N PRO A 92 9.22 -10.37 -6.83
CA PRO A 92 10.46 -9.78 -7.32
C PRO A 92 11.17 -10.66 -8.35
N GLU A 93 11.08 -11.99 -8.25
CA GLU A 93 11.68 -12.88 -9.25
C GLU A 93 10.96 -12.75 -10.59
N LEU A 94 9.62 -12.65 -10.56
CA LEU A 94 8.82 -12.50 -11.77
C LEU A 94 8.94 -11.11 -12.42
N ILE A 95 9.19 -10.05 -11.65
CA ILE A 95 9.49 -8.72 -12.20
C ILE A 95 10.88 -8.73 -12.85
N LEU A 96 11.91 -9.26 -12.16
CA LEU A 96 13.28 -9.30 -12.69
C LEU A 96 13.43 -10.16 -13.94
N ASP A 97 12.61 -11.21 -14.07
CA ASP A 97 12.57 -12.07 -15.25
C ASP A 97 12.09 -11.32 -16.51
N ASP A 98 11.27 -10.25 -16.38
CA ASP A 98 10.78 -9.41 -17.47
C ASP A 98 10.52 -7.96 -17.03
N ALA A 99 11.59 -7.17 -16.92
CA ALA A 99 11.51 -5.80 -16.41
C ALA A 99 10.67 -4.85 -17.29
N ASP A 100 10.50 -5.17 -18.58
CA ASP A 100 9.72 -4.35 -19.53
C ASP A 100 8.21 -4.62 -19.45
N VAL A 101 7.78 -5.60 -18.64
CA VAL A 101 6.37 -5.94 -18.48
C VAL A 101 5.79 -5.30 -17.22
N LEU A 102 4.80 -4.45 -17.42
CA LEU A 102 3.92 -4.04 -16.34
C LEU A 102 3.05 -5.21 -15.89
N ARG A 103 3.33 -5.76 -14.71
CA ARG A 103 2.63 -6.92 -14.12
C ARG A 103 1.47 -6.50 -13.23
N LEU A 104 1.60 -5.34 -12.58
CA LEU A 104 0.53 -4.77 -11.76
C LEU A 104 -0.72 -4.48 -12.59
N ALA A 105 -1.83 -5.05 -12.16
CA ALA A 105 -3.15 -4.75 -12.68
C ALA A 105 -4.02 -4.20 -11.54
N PRO A 106 -4.02 -2.87 -11.34
CA PRO A 106 -4.74 -2.25 -10.23
C PRO A 106 -6.26 -2.32 -10.46
N LEU A 107 -7.02 -2.19 -9.38
CA LEU A 107 -8.46 -1.98 -9.46
C LEU A 107 -8.72 -0.47 -9.39
N MET A 108 -8.90 0.15 -10.56
CA MET A 108 -9.25 1.56 -10.72
C MET A 108 -10.58 1.67 -11.46
N ILE A 109 -11.40 2.67 -11.13
CA ILE A 109 -12.66 2.94 -11.82
C ILE A 109 -12.38 3.99 -12.89
N GLU A 110 -12.54 3.58 -14.15
CA GLU A 110 -12.44 4.49 -15.28
C GLU A 110 -13.80 5.13 -15.56
N LEU A 111 -13.89 6.45 -15.39
CA LEU A 111 -15.00 7.24 -15.92
C LEU A 111 -14.67 7.67 -17.35
N SER A 112 -15.29 7.01 -18.32
CA SER A 112 -15.10 7.38 -19.72
C SER A 112 -15.68 8.77 -20.02
N ASP A 113 -15.25 9.39 -21.11
CA ASP A 113 -15.84 10.65 -21.57
C ASP A 113 -17.34 10.55 -21.80
N ASP A 114 -17.84 9.37 -22.16
CA ASP A 114 -19.27 9.13 -22.36
C ASP A 114 -20.01 9.00 -21.02
N ASP A 115 -19.40 8.39 -20.00
CA ASP A 115 -19.93 8.37 -18.63
C ASP A 115 -20.02 9.79 -18.05
N LYS A 116 -18.97 10.60 -18.23
CA LYS A 116 -18.95 12.01 -17.81
C LYS A 116 -20.04 12.82 -18.50
N LYS A 117 -20.24 12.64 -19.81
CA LYS A 117 -21.35 13.28 -20.56
C LYS A 117 -22.71 12.82 -20.04
N GLN A 118 -22.84 11.54 -19.70
CA GLN A 118 -24.10 10.99 -19.19
C GLN A 118 -24.44 11.56 -17.80
N LEU A 119 -23.46 11.69 -16.90
CA LEU A 119 -23.63 12.35 -15.60
C LEU A 119 -24.12 13.80 -15.74
N VAL A 120 -23.61 14.53 -16.72
CA VAL A 120 -24.07 15.89 -17.04
C VAL A 120 -25.49 15.87 -17.62
N ALA A 121 -25.77 14.96 -18.56
CA ALA A 121 -27.08 14.84 -19.19
C ALA A 121 -28.19 14.47 -18.20
N ASP A 122 -27.89 13.63 -17.21
CA ASP A 122 -28.80 13.23 -16.14
C ASP A 122 -28.92 14.27 -15.02
N GLY A 123 -28.11 15.34 -15.08
CA GLY A 123 -28.14 16.43 -14.11
C GLY A 123 -27.51 16.08 -12.76
N HIS A 124 -26.68 15.04 -12.70
CA HIS A 124 -25.92 14.66 -11.51
C HIS A 124 -24.76 15.63 -11.23
N ILE A 125 -24.19 16.22 -12.28
CA ILE A 125 -23.11 17.22 -12.20
C ILE A 125 -23.29 18.29 -13.29
N LYS A 126 -22.82 19.52 -13.05
CA LYS A 126 -22.77 20.53 -14.12
C LYS A 126 -21.51 20.35 -14.97
N GLU A 127 -21.56 20.81 -16.22
CA GLU A 127 -20.43 20.73 -17.15
C GLU A 127 -19.19 21.48 -16.63
N ASP A 128 -19.39 22.62 -15.96
CA ASP A 128 -18.32 23.39 -15.33
C ASP A 128 -17.80 22.77 -14.02
N GLU A 129 -18.48 21.76 -13.48
CA GLU A 129 -18.10 21.02 -12.27
C GLU A 129 -17.39 19.69 -12.60
N LEU A 130 -17.28 19.30 -13.88
CA LEU A 130 -16.61 18.06 -14.29
C LEU A 130 -15.16 17.94 -13.80
N HIS A 131 -14.47 19.07 -13.62
CA HIS A 131 -13.11 19.12 -13.08
C HIS A 131 -13.02 18.74 -11.60
N LEU A 132 -14.15 18.66 -10.88
CA LEU A 132 -14.24 18.23 -9.50
C LEU A 132 -14.43 16.72 -9.36
N LEU A 133 -14.60 16.00 -10.48
CA LEU A 133 -14.61 14.54 -10.45
C LEU A 133 -13.18 14.04 -10.23
N GLU A 134 -13.05 13.07 -9.33
CA GLU A 134 -11.81 12.33 -9.09
C GLU A 134 -11.30 11.76 -10.41
N GLN A 135 -9.99 11.91 -10.64
CA GLN A 135 -9.35 11.35 -11.82
C GLN A 135 -9.07 9.86 -11.59
N THR A 136 -9.16 9.04 -12.65
CA THR A 136 -8.85 7.60 -12.58
C THR A 136 -7.50 7.38 -11.89
N GLY A 137 -7.45 6.54 -10.86
CA GLY A 137 -6.21 6.22 -10.13
C GLY A 137 -5.83 7.21 -9.02
N GLU A 138 -6.54 8.32 -8.85
CA GLU A 138 -6.32 9.26 -7.73
C GLU A 138 -6.61 8.57 -6.39
N VAL A 139 -7.78 7.95 -6.27
CA VAL A 139 -8.21 7.24 -5.05
C VAL A 139 -7.31 6.04 -4.74
N TRP A 140 -6.80 5.37 -5.77
CA TRP A 140 -5.81 4.30 -5.63
C TRP A 140 -4.49 4.84 -5.05
N ALA A 141 -3.99 5.96 -5.57
CA ALA A 141 -2.76 6.57 -5.06
C ALA A 141 -2.92 7.07 -3.61
N ILE A 142 -4.09 7.63 -3.26
CA ILE A 142 -4.41 8.00 -1.87
C ILE A 142 -4.33 6.76 -0.96
N GLY A 143 -4.93 5.65 -1.36
CA GLY A 143 -4.84 4.39 -0.60
C GLY A 143 -3.40 3.91 -0.39
N PHE A 144 -2.58 3.99 -1.46
CA PHE A 144 -1.15 3.66 -1.38
C PHE A 144 -0.42 4.57 -0.36
N MET A 145 -0.63 5.89 -0.45
CA MET A 145 -0.02 6.88 0.45
C MET A 145 -0.47 6.71 1.90
N ASP A 146 -1.74 6.40 2.14
CA ASP A 146 -2.26 6.16 3.49
C ASP A 146 -1.58 4.94 4.14
N ALA A 147 -1.29 3.89 3.36
CA ALA A 147 -0.53 2.75 3.85
C ALA A 147 0.92 3.13 4.20
N THR A 148 1.60 3.96 3.39
CA THR A 148 2.97 4.39 3.72
C THR A 148 2.99 5.25 4.99
N HIS A 149 2.00 6.13 5.17
CA HIS A 149 1.81 6.92 6.39
C HIS A 149 1.48 6.07 7.62
N ASP A 150 0.70 4.99 7.46
CA ASP A 150 0.39 4.06 8.55
C ASP A 150 1.62 3.26 9.00
N PHE A 151 2.60 3.08 8.11
CA PHE A 151 3.79 2.25 8.29
C PHE A 151 5.11 3.02 8.04
N PRO A 152 5.39 4.13 8.75
CA PRO A 152 6.54 5.00 8.45
C PRO A 152 7.90 4.36 8.78
N ASN A 153 7.93 3.28 9.58
CA ASN A 153 9.17 2.52 9.80
C ASN A 153 9.49 1.57 8.63
N ASP A 154 8.47 1.17 7.88
CA ASP A 154 8.60 0.30 6.71
C ASP A 154 8.69 1.15 5.42
N TRP A 155 8.19 2.38 5.45
CA TRP A 155 8.29 3.38 4.40
C TRP A 155 9.02 4.63 4.93
N PRO A 156 10.34 4.55 5.18
CA PRO A 156 11.12 5.70 5.66
C PRO A 156 11.27 6.77 4.57
N ASP A 157 11.56 7.99 4.99
CA ASP A 157 11.93 9.08 4.08
C ASP A 157 13.17 8.70 3.25
N ALA A 158 13.21 9.16 2.00
CA ALA A 158 14.33 8.94 1.09
C ALA A 158 15.62 9.61 1.56
N ASP A 159 16.77 8.95 1.37
CA ASP A 159 18.09 9.57 1.55
C ASP A 159 18.53 10.29 0.26
N LEU A 160 18.10 11.54 0.11
CA LEU A 160 18.35 12.37 -1.08
C LEU A 160 19.84 12.70 -1.30
N GLU A 161 20.74 12.36 -0.38
CA GLU A 161 22.19 12.48 -0.58
C GLU A 161 22.77 11.33 -1.44
N THR A 162 21.98 10.28 -1.69
CA THR A 162 22.38 9.09 -2.46
C THR A 162 21.62 8.99 -3.78
N GLU A 163 22.23 8.41 -4.82
CA GLU A 163 21.56 8.17 -6.11
C GLU A 163 20.39 7.19 -5.93
N GLU A 164 20.57 6.14 -5.12
CA GLU A 164 19.52 5.16 -4.86
C GLU A 164 18.34 5.75 -4.07
N GLY A 165 18.60 6.66 -3.13
CA GLY A 165 17.55 7.38 -2.41
C GLY A 165 16.79 8.37 -3.30
N GLN A 166 17.46 9.06 -4.22
CA GLN A 166 16.81 9.91 -5.23
C GLN A 166 15.88 9.08 -6.11
N LEU A 167 16.32 7.92 -6.61
CA LEU A 167 15.47 7.02 -7.40
C LEU A 167 14.23 6.55 -6.63
N PHE A 168 14.38 6.25 -5.34
CA PHE A 168 13.24 5.89 -4.49
C PHE A 168 12.25 7.05 -4.32
N ASP A 169 12.74 8.28 -4.13
CA ASP A 169 11.92 9.49 -4.05
C ASP A 169 11.17 9.75 -5.36
N GLU A 170 11.85 9.63 -6.51
CA GLU A 170 11.21 9.75 -7.83
C GLU A 170 10.11 8.71 -8.03
N CYS A 171 10.33 7.46 -7.59
CA CYS A 171 9.29 6.43 -7.65
C CYS A 171 8.08 6.78 -6.77
N MET A 172 8.32 7.26 -5.55
CA MET A 172 7.23 7.73 -4.69
C MET A 172 6.48 8.91 -5.34
N LEU A 173 7.21 9.86 -5.92
CA LEU A 173 6.67 11.02 -6.61
C LEU A 173 5.80 10.63 -7.81
N ARG A 174 6.17 9.60 -8.58
CA ARG A 174 5.33 9.06 -9.66
C ARG A 174 3.97 8.56 -9.14
N VAL A 175 3.93 7.90 -7.98
CA VAL A 175 2.66 7.50 -7.35
C VAL A 175 1.87 8.72 -6.87
N VAL A 176 2.52 9.64 -6.15
CA VAL A 176 1.88 10.86 -5.61
C VAL A 176 1.36 11.76 -6.73
N SER A 177 1.99 11.77 -7.90
CA SER A 177 1.56 12.57 -9.06
C SER A 177 0.10 12.30 -9.47
N LEU A 178 -0.42 11.10 -9.18
CA LEU A 178 -1.82 10.77 -9.47
C LEU A 178 -2.82 11.58 -8.64
N THR A 179 -2.39 12.20 -7.53
CA THR A 179 -3.22 13.04 -6.65
C THR A 179 -2.94 14.54 -6.81
N MET A 180 -2.09 14.92 -7.75
CA MET A 180 -1.65 16.30 -7.92
C MET A 180 -2.54 17.09 -8.88
N GLU A 181 -2.67 18.39 -8.59
CA GLU A 181 -3.34 19.32 -9.48
C GLU A 181 -2.46 19.66 -10.70
N PRO A 182 -3.03 20.13 -11.82
CA PRO A 182 -2.26 20.41 -13.05
C PRO A 182 -1.08 21.37 -12.87
N ALA A 183 -1.15 22.29 -11.90
CA ALA A 183 -0.05 23.21 -11.61
C ALA A 183 1.15 22.52 -10.94
N GLU A 184 0.89 21.52 -10.10
CA GLU A 184 1.92 20.74 -9.41
C GLU A 184 2.51 19.69 -10.35
N LEU A 185 1.67 19.04 -11.16
CA LEU A 185 2.12 18.10 -12.22
C LEU A 185 3.11 18.73 -13.18
N LYS A 186 2.98 20.03 -13.47
CA LYS A 186 3.94 20.73 -14.32
C LYS A 186 5.36 20.70 -13.73
N GLU A 187 5.50 20.85 -12.42
CA GLU A 187 6.81 20.78 -11.76
C GLU A 187 7.37 19.36 -11.86
N VAL A 188 6.53 18.33 -11.69
CA VAL A 188 6.90 16.92 -11.89
C VAL A 188 7.35 16.66 -13.34
N PHE A 189 6.66 17.20 -14.34
CA PHE A 189 7.04 17.06 -15.74
C PHE A 189 8.37 17.71 -16.06
N ASP A 190 8.61 18.92 -15.56
CA ASP A 190 9.88 19.62 -15.73
C ASP A 190 11.05 18.86 -15.07
N GLU A 191 10.81 18.21 -13.93
CA GLU A 191 11.84 17.50 -13.16
C GLU A 191 12.13 16.08 -13.65
N LEU A 192 11.10 15.26 -13.87
CA LEU A 192 11.25 13.83 -14.18
C LEU A 192 11.22 13.51 -15.67
N TYR A 193 10.65 14.40 -16.49
CA TYR A 193 10.32 14.11 -17.89
C TYR A 193 10.80 15.21 -18.86
N ASP A 194 11.80 16.01 -18.47
CA ASP A 194 12.38 17.09 -19.30
C ASP A 194 11.33 18.08 -19.86
N GLY A 195 10.20 18.26 -19.15
CA GLY A 195 9.07 19.11 -19.53
C GLY A 195 8.07 18.47 -20.48
N GLU A 196 8.18 17.16 -20.78
CA GLU A 196 7.18 16.41 -21.54
C GLU A 196 5.93 16.16 -20.67
N GLU A 197 4.78 16.66 -21.12
CA GLU A 197 3.50 16.45 -20.43
C GLU A 197 2.97 15.03 -20.72
N LEU A 198 2.69 14.28 -19.65
CA LEU A 198 2.11 12.96 -19.76
C LEU A 198 0.57 13.01 -19.71
N THR A 199 -0.06 12.13 -20.48
CA THR A 199 -1.49 11.84 -20.36
C THR A 199 -1.79 11.15 -19.03
N ARG A 200 -3.07 11.10 -18.63
CA ARG A 200 -3.47 10.40 -17.41
C ARG A 200 -3.15 8.90 -17.45
N GLU A 201 -3.28 8.27 -18.61
CA GLU A 201 -2.93 6.86 -18.81
C GLU A 201 -1.41 6.63 -18.61
N GLU A 202 -0.58 7.51 -19.17
CA GLU A 202 0.88 7.46 -18.98
C GLU A 202 1.28 7.68 -17.52
N LEU A 203 0.67 8.65 -16.83
CA LEU A 203 0.86 8.85 -15.38
C LEU A 203 0.51 7.60 -14.57
N ILE A 204 -0.58 6.92 -14.91
CA ILE A 204 -0.97 5.66 -14.26
C ILE A 204 0.09 4.59 -14.53
N HIS A 205 0.57 4.44 -15.77
CA HIS A 205 1.64 3.48 -16.07
C HIS A 205 2.93 3.78 -15.29
N GLU A 206 3.36 5.04 -15.22
CA GLU A 206 4.53 5.48 -14.46
C GLU A 206 4.37 5.17 -12.96
N ALA A 207 3.19 5.43 -12.37
CA ALA A 207 2.91 5.10 -10.98
C ALA A 207 2.95 3.59 -10.70
N LEU A 208 2.44 2.77 -11.61
CA LEU A 208 2.44 1.32 -11.45
C LEU A 208 3.84 0.73 -11.64
N TYR A 209 4.62 1.22 -12.61
CA TYR A 209 6.03 0.84 -12.72
C TYR A 209 6.80 1.24 -11.46
N ALA A 210 6.58 2.45 -10.95
CA ALA A 210 7.21 2.91 -9.72
C ALA A 210 6.89 2.02 -8.51
N ALA A 211 5.66 1.52 -8.38
CA ALA A 211 5.31 0.56 -7.33
C ALA A 211 6.07 -0.78 -7.45
N GLN A 212 6.32 -1.27 -8.68
CA GLN A 212 7.17 -2.44 -8.93
C GLN A 212 8.64 -2.15 -8.62
N ASP A 213 9.13 -0.98 -9.01
CA ASP A 213 10.52 -0.57 -8.79
C ASP A 213 10.81 -0.38 -7.30
N MET A 214 9.88 0.21 -6.54
CA MET A 214 9.99 0.27 -5.08
C MET A 214 10.03 -1.14 -4.46
N ARG A 215 9.26 -2.10 -4.99
CA ARG A 215 9.31 -3.49 -4.53
C ARG A 215 10.69 -4.12 -4.77
N LEU A 216 11.32 -3.83 -5.90
CA LEU A 216 12.69 -4.28 -6.21
C LEU A 216 13.75 -3.56 -5.40
N TYR A 217 13.59 -2.25 -5.18
CA TYR A 217 14.48 -1.42 -4.37
C TYR A 217 14.74 -2.04 -2.99
N TRP A 218 13.68 -2.56 -2.35
CA TRP A 218 13.79 -3.18 -1.04
C TRP A 218 14.59 -4.48 -0.97
N LEU A 219 14.89 -5.14 -2.09
CA LEU A 219 15.72 -6.35 -2.10
C LEU A 219 17.12 -6.07 -1.55
N ASP A 220 17.67 -4.90 -1.86
CA ASP A 220 19.00 -4.47 -1.42
C ASP A 220 18.96 -3.39 -0.32
N HIS A 221 17.81 -2.73 -0.12
CA HIS A 221 17.69 -1.55 0.74
C HIS A 221 16.72 -1.72 1.92
N ALA A 222 16.29 -2.94 2.24
CA ALA A 222 15.36 -3.18 3.35
C ALA A 222 15.83 -2.48 4.66
N PRO A 223 14.97 -1.67 5.30
CA PRO A 223 15.32 -0.95 6.51
C PRO A 223 15.74 -1.95 7.59
N LYS A 224 16.84 -1.62 8.28
CA LYS A 224 17.36 -2.47 9.35
C LYS A 224 16.31 -2.53 10.47
N PRO A 225 15.89 -3.73 10.92
CA PRO A 225 14.92 -3.81 12.00
C PRO A 225 15.45 -3.04 13.21
N PRO A 226 14.59 -2.30 13.93
CA PRO A 226 15.03 -1.53 15.08
C PRO A 226 15.79 -2.45 16.02
N GLN A 227 17.00 -2.06 16.41
CA GLN A 227 17.77 -2.82 17.39
C GLN A 227 16.90 -2.99 18.63
N ARG A 228 16.46 -4.21 18.90
CA ARG A 228 15.73 -4.54 20.12
C ARG A 228 16.62 -4.12 21.27
N ARG A 229 16.28 -3.00 21.93
CA ARG A 229 16.91 -2.60 23.18
C ARG A 229 16.55 -3.68 24.18
N VAL A 230 17.43 -4.67 24.31
CA VAL A 230 17.43 -5.55 25.47
C VAL A 230 17.73 -4.59 26.61
N GLY A 231 16.72 -4.27 27.42
CA GLY A 231 16.94 -3.51 28.65
C GLY A 231 18.07 -4.16 29.44
N GLU A 232 18.77 -3.39 30.29
CA GLU A 232 19.90 -3.92 31.06
C GLU A 232 19.54 -5.29 31.62
N LEU A 233 20.31 -6.32 31.22
CA LEU A 233 20.09 -7.66 31.72
C LEU A 233 20.11 -7.59 33.25
N PRO A 234 19.14 -8.20 33.95
CA PRO A 234 19.11 -8.20 35.40
C PRO A 234 20.49 -8.57 35.92
N GLY A 235 21.01 -7.78 36.86
CA GLY A 235 22.29 -8.04 37.48
C GLY A 235 22.34 -9.48 37.98
N ARG A 236 23.52 -10.09 38.01
CA ARG A 236 23.71 -11.51 38.36
C ARG A 236 22.96 -11.96 39.64
N ASN A 237 22.73 -11.04 40.59
CA ASN A 237 22.03 -11.30 41.84
C ASN A 237 20.56 -10.80 41.91
N ASP A 238 20.05 -10.14 40.87
CA ASP A 238 18.71 -9.55 40.84
C ASP A 238 17.62 -10.62 40.68
N PRO A 239 16.36 -10.31 41.03
CA PRO A 239 15.24 -11.20 40.78
C PRO A 239 15.12 -11.57 39.30
N CYS A 240 14.89 -12.86 39.01
CA CYS A 240 14.76 -13.33 37.65
C CYS A 240 13.42 -12.86 37.04
N PRO A 241 13.42 -12.33 35.80
CA PRO A 241 12.24 -11.72 35.18
C PRO A 241 11.11 -12.72 34.84
N CYS A 242 11.36 -14.02 34.93
CA CYS A 242 10.34 -15.05 34.72
C CYS A 242 9.36 -15.24 35.89
N GLY A 243 9.46 -14.43 36.95
CA GLY A 243 8.56 -14.53 38.11
C GLY A 243 8.84 -15.72 39.04
N SER A 244 9.93 -16.47 38.84
CA SER A 244 10.24 -17.67 39.65
C SER A 244 10.67 -17.39 41.11
N GLY A 245 10.88 -16.13 41.49
CA GLY A 245 11.40 -15.73 42.80
C GLY A 245 12.90 -16.05 43.02
N LYS A 246 13.59 -16.66 42.05
CA LYS A 246 15.04 -16.98 42.13
C LYS A 246 15.90 -15.81 41.65
N LYS A 247 17.15 -15.73 42.13
CA LYS A 247 18.18 -14.80 41.58
C LYS A 247 18.52 -15.18 40.13
N PHE A 248 18.79 -14.20 39.27
CA PHE A 248 19.04 -14.38 37.83
C PHE A 248 20.10 -15.47 37.54
N LYS A 249 21.25 -15.44 38.23
CA LYS A 249 22.32 -16.45 38.10
C LYS A 249 21.94 -17.91 38.43
N LYS A 250 20.83 -18.11 39.15
CA LYS A 250 20.32 -19.43 39.53
C LYS A 250 19.11 -19.85 38.68
N CYS A 251 18.80 -19.09 37.64
CA CYS A 251 17.67 -19.31 36.75
C CYS A 251 18.12 -19.03 35.31
N HIS A 252 17.60 -17.98 34.65
CA HIS A 252 17.91 -17.69 33.25
C HIS A 252 19.38 -17.31 33.00
N GLY A 253 20.12 -16.83 34.01
CA GLY A 253 21.56 -16.57 33.95
C GLY A 253 22.44 -17.76 34.36
N ALA A 254 21.88 -18.96 34.54
CA ALA A 254 22.65 -20.13 35.01
C ALA A 254 23.63 -20.68 33.96
N GLN A 255 23.38 -20.43 32.68
CA GLN A 255 24.21 -20.88 31.55
C GLN A 255 25.13 -19.78 30.98
N MET A 256 25.04 -18.55 31.48
CA MET A 256 25.83 -17.41 31.00
C MET A 256 27.14 -17.23 31.81
N GLN A 257 27.87 -18.32 32.09
CA GLN A 257 29.16 -18.27 32.80
C GLN A 257 30.33 -18.02 31.86
#